data_AF-A0A139TUF9-F1
#
_entry.id   AF-A0A139TUF9-F1
#
_cell.length_a   1.000
_cell.length_b   1.000
_cell.length_c   1.000
_cell.angle_alpha   90.00
_cell.angle_beta   90.00
_cell.angle_gamma   90.00
#
_symmetry.space_group_name_H-M   'P 1'
#
loop_
_entity.id
_entity.type
_entity.pdbx_description
1 polymer ?
#
loop_
_entity_poly.entity_id
_entity_poly.type
_entity_poly.pdbx_seq_one_letter_code
_entity_poly.pdbx_strand_id
1 'polypeptide(L)'
;MVMNNIFRFVVIVVGIMLVITTGIIAYYLHTLSADIQYIHELNKQEIYKTYKQEYEYQCKRFYLFSDGKIDYLDKFMQDGWQVCSFVGVVHDADRTRGGEGHVYVVLRRPQS
;
A
#
# COMPACT_ATOMS: atom_id res chain seq x y z
N MET A 1 -42.17 25.24 -44.28
CA MET A 1 -42.59 25.11 -42.86
C MET A 1 -42.46 23.68 -42.32
N VAL A 2 -42.64 22.62 -43.13
CA VAL A 2 -42.54 21.21 -42.72
C VAL A 2 -41.12 20.76 -42.32
N MET A 3 -40.10 21.22 -43.05
CA MET A 3 -38.69 20.85 -42.81
C MET A 3 -38.17 21.28 -41.43
N ASN A 4 -38.67 22.40 -40.89
CA ASN A 4 -38.26 22.92 -39.59
C ASN A 4 -38.81 22.10 -38.41
N ASN A 5 -40.02 21.55 -38.56
CA ASN A 5 -40.63 20.70 -37.52
C ASN A 5 -39.98 19.32 -37.48
N ILE A 6 -39.70 18.69 -38.64
CA ILE A 6 -39.02 17.39 -38.72
C ILE A 6 -37.61 17.49 -38.12
N PHE A 7 -36.86 18.54 -38.47
CA PHE A 7 -35.52 18.74 -37.92
C PHE A 7 -35.56 18.93 -36.40
N ARG A 8 -36.56 19.62 -35.87
CA ARG A 8 -36.78 19.79 -34.43
C ARG A 8 -37.07 18.45 -33.73
N PHE A 9 -37.86 17.57 -34.34
CA PHE A 9 -38.10 16.21 -33.82
C PHE A 9 -36.82 15.38 -33.81
N VAL A 10 -36.02 15.43 -34.88
CA VAL A 10 -34.75 14.69 -34.95
C VAL A 10 -33.79 15.16 -33.86
N VAL A 11 -33.66 16.47 -33.64
CA VAL A 11 -32.80 17.02 -32.58
C VAL A 11 -33.27 16.59 -31.19
N ILE A 12 -34.59 16.56 -30.93
CA ILE A 12 -35.14 16.10 -29.65
C ILE A 12 -34.82 14.63 -29.43
N VAL A 13 -35.01 13.77 -30.44
CA VAL A 13 -34.73 12.33 -30.33
C VAL A 13 -33.24 12.08 -30.10
N VAL A 14 -32.35 12.76 -30.82
CA VAL A 14 -30.90 12.65 -30.62
C VAL A 14 -30.51 13.11 -29.22
N GLY A 15 -31.09 14.20 -28.72
CA GLY A 15 -30.87 14.69 -27.36
C GLY A 15 -31.28 13.68 -26.28
N ILE A 16 -32.45 13.05 -26.43
CA ILE A 16 -32.92 12.01 -25.50
C ILE A 16 -31.98 10.80 -25.51
N MET A 17 -31.57 10.35 -26.69
CA MET A 17 -30.64 9.22 -26.82
C MET A 17 -29.29 9.52 -26.16
N LEU A 18 -28.75 10.73 -26.32
CA LEU A 18 -27.50 11.13 -25.66
C LEU A 18 -27.61 11.08 -24.13
N VAL A 19 -28.72 11.56 -23.56
CA VAL A 19 -28.94 11.54 -22.11
C VAL A 19 -29.03 10.12 -21.58
N ILE A 20 -29.79 9.24 -22.26
CA ILE A 20 -29.92 7.84 -21.87
C ILE A 20 -28.56 7.14 -21.92
N THR A 21 -27.81 7.33 -23.00
CA THR A 21 -26.50 6.69 -23.17
C THR A 21 -25.51 7.15 -22.11
N THR A 22 -25.49 8.46 -21.80
CA THR A 22 -24.62 9.03 -20.75
C THR A 22 -24.99 8.50 -19.36
N GLY A 23 -26.28 8.37 -19.06
CA GLY A 23 -26.76 7.80 -17.80
C GLY A 23 -26.36 6.34 -17.61
N ILE A 24 -26.45 5.54 -18.67
CA ILE A 24 -26.02 4.13 -18.66
C ILE A 24 -24.50 4.04 -18.42
N ILE A 25 -23.70 4.81 -19.15
CA ILE A 25 -22.23 4.81 -18.99
C ILE A 25 -21.85 5.21 -17.55
N ALA A 26 -22.46 6.28 -17.01
CA ALA A 26 -22.19 6.72 -15.64
C ALA A 26 -22.57 5.67 -14.60
N TYR A 27 -23.71 4.98 -14.78
CA TYR A 27 -24.13 3.88 -13.91
C TYR A 27 -23.12 2.74 -13.92
N TYR A 28 -22.71 2.26 -15.09
CA TYR A 28 -21.72 1.19 -15.21
C TYR A 28 -20.34 1.60 -14.67
N LEU A 29 -19.90 2.84 -14.90
CA LEU A 29 -18.63 3.35 -14.37
C LEU A 29 -18.64 3.37 -12.84
N HIS A 30 -19.75 3.82 -12.24
CA HIS A 30 -19.88 3.89 -10.79
C HIS A 30 -19.90 2.50 -10.15
N THR A 31 -20.63 1.54 -10.74
CA THR A 31 -20.67 0.15 -10.26
C THR A 31 -19.29 -0.51 -10.39
N LEU A 32 -18.62 -0.38 -11.53
CA LEU A 32 -17.27 -0.92 -11.71
C LEU A 32 -16.25 -0.29 -10.75
N SER A 33 -16.35 1.02 -10.51
CA SER A 33 -15.48 1.70 -9.53
C SER A 33 -15.68 1.17 -8.12
N ALA A 34 -16.93 0.95 -7.71
CA ALA A 34 -17.24 0.40 -6.39
C ALA A 34 -16.72 -1.03 -6.25
N ASP A 35 -16.89 -1.87 -7.28
CA ASP A 35 -16.40 -3.24 -7.28
C ASP A 35 -14.87 -3.31 -7.26
N ILE A 36 -14.17 -2.45 -8.00
CA ILE A 36 -12.70 -2.36 -7.99
C ILE A 36 -12.19 -1.92 -6.61
N GLN A 37 -12.82 -0.91 -6.01
CA GLN A 37 -12.46 -0.45 -4.66
C GLN A 37 -12.69 -1.55 -3.63
N TYR A 38 -13.83 -2.24 -3.70
CA TYR A 38 -14.17 -3.34 -2.81
C TYR A 38 -13.20 -4.52 -2.92
N ILE A 39 -12.85 -4.94 -4.15
CA ILE A 39 -11.86 -6.00 -4.39
C ILE A 39 -10.47 -5.57 -3.91
N HIS A 40 -10.08 -4.31 -4.15
CA HIS A 40 -8.80 -3.78 -3.71
C HIS A 40 -8.69 -3.79 -2.18
N GLU A 41 -9.76 -3.41 -1.49
CA GLU A 41 -9.81 -3.36 -0.03
C GLU A 41 -9.84 -4.77 0.59
N LEU A 42 -10.59 -5.70 -0.01
CA LEU A 42 -10.55 -7.12 0.34
C LEU A 42 -9.14 -7.71 0.19
N ASN A 43 -8.50 -7.48 -0.95
CA ASN A 43 -7.18 -8.01 -1.23
C ASN A 43 -6.12 -7.41 -0.29
N LYS A 44 -6.22 -6.09 0.01
CA LYS A 44 -5.36 -5.44 1.01
C LYS A 44 -5.54 -6.04 2.41
N GLN A 45 -6.78 -6.34 2.81
CA GLN A 45 -7.07 -6.98 4.09
C GLN A 45 -6.58 -8.43 4.14
N GLU A 46 -6.76 -9.20 3.07
CA GLU A 46 -6.29 -10.58 2.94
C GLU A 46 -4.77 -10.64 3.04
N ILE A 47 -4.08 -9.82 2.24
CA ILE A 47 -2.62 -9.66 2.31
C ILE A 47 -2.17 -9.29 3.72
N TYR A 48 -2.80 -8.29 4.36
CA TYR A 48 -2.45 -7.87 5.72
C TYR A 48 -2.68 -8.96 6.76
N LYS A 49 -3.76 -9.74 6.64
CA LYS A 49 -4.07 -10.87 7.53
C LYS A 49 -3.07 -12.01 7.35
N THR A 50 -2.77 -12.40 6.10
CA THR A 50 -1.82 -13.47 5.79
C THR A 50 -0.41 -13.12 6.30
N TYR A 51 0.08 -11.90 6.06
CA TYR A 51 1.38 -11.49 6.60
C TYR A 51 1.41 -11.52 8.13
N LYS A 52 0.32 -11.11 8.80
CA LYS A 52 0.27 -11.05 10.27
C LYS A 52 0.05 -12.41 10.94
N GLN A 53 -0.53 -13.39 10.25
CA GLN A 53 -0.80 -14.74 10.79
C GLN A 53 0.39 -15.70 10.67
N GLU A 54 1.24 -15.56 9.66
CA GLU A 54 2.37 -16.48 9.48
C GLU A 54 3.63 -16.03 10.22
N TYR A 55 3.79 -14.71 10.40
CA TYR A 55 5.01 -14.14 10.96
C TYR A 55 4.71 -13.05 11.99
N GLU A 56 5.43 -13.10 13.10
CA GLU A 56 5.56 -11.99 14.04
C GLU A 56 6.59 -11.00 13.49
N TYR A 57 6.24 -9.71 13.44
CA TYR A 57 7.14 -8.64 13.00
C TYR A 57 7.50 -7.73 14.17
N GLN A 58 8.77 -7.35 14.27
CA GLN A 58 9.26 -6.37 15.24
C GLN A 58 10.19 -5.36 14.56
N CYS A 59 10.03 -4.08 14.88
CA CYS A 59 11.00 -3.05 14.51
C CYS A 59 11.88 -2.75 15.73
N LYS A 60 13.20 -2.91 15.59
CA LYS A 60 14.16 -2.64 16.68
C LYS A 60 15.26 -1.70 16.25
N ARG A 61 15.67 -0.85 17.18
CA ARG A 61 16.86 0.00 17.06
C ARG A 61 18.07 -0.77 17.56
N PHE A 62 19.10 -0.87 16.72
CA PHE A 62 20.39 -1.46 17.07
C PHE A 62 21.50 -0.40 16.99
N TYR A 63 22.61 -0.64 17.69
CA TYR A 63 23.80 0.18 17.55
C TYR A 63 24.58 -0.25 16.31
N LEU A 64 25.03 0.72 15.51
CA LEU A 64 25.88 0.52 14.35
C LEU A 64 27.30 0.99 14.70
N PHE A 65 28.26 0.09 14.62
CA PHE A 65 29.68 0.38 14.81
C PHE A 65 30.31 0.94 13.52
N SER A 66 31.45 1.61 13.68
CA SER A 66 32.22 2.19 12.58
C SER A 66 32.71 1.17 11.55
N ASP A 67 32.90 -0.09 11.97
CA ASP A 67 33.25 -1.21 11.11
C ASP A 67 32.04 -1.83 10.38
N GLY A 68 30.87 -1.20 10.50
CA GLY A 68 29.62 -1.63 9.88
C GLY A 68 28.90 -2.75 10.61
N LYS A 69 29.41 -3.21 11.76
CA LYS A 69 28.72 -4.23 12.56
C LYS A 69 27.55 -3.65 13.32
N ILE A 70 26.48 -4.44 13.41
CA ILE A 70 25.27 -4.10 14.16
C ILE A 70 25.29 -4.90 15.46
N ASP A 71 25.41 -4.20 16.58
CA ASP A 71 25.46 -4.84 17.90
C ASP A 71 24.18 -5.62 18.18
N TYR A 72 24.32 -6.79 18.80
CA TYR A 72 23.23 -7.64 19.29
C TYR A 72 22.29 -8.22 18.22
N LEU A 73 22.46 -7.89 16.94
CA LEU A 73 21.63 -8.41 15.84
C LEU A 73 21.80 -9.92 15.66
N ASP A 74 23.02 -10.41 15.89
CA ASP A 74 23.38 -11.83 15.87
C ASP A 74 22.57 -12.65 16.86
N LYS A 75 22.35 -12.14 18.09
CA LYS A 75 21.52 -12.81 19.09
C LYS A 75 20.06 -12.93 18.66
N PHE A 76 19.51 -11.89 18.05
CA PHE A 76 18.15 -11.97 17.49
C PHE A 76 18.06 -13.03 16.38
N MET A 77 19.07 -13.11 15.52
CA MET A 77 19.12 -14.14 14.48
C MET A 77 19.24 -15.56 15.05
N GLN A 78 20.00 -15.74 16.13
CA GLN A 78 20.08 -17.02 16.86
C GLN A 78 18.75 -17.39 17.51
N ASP A 79 18.00 -16.40 18.02
CA ASP A 79 16.66 -16.57 18.54
C ASP A 79 15.62 -16.82 17.42
N GLY A 80 16.03 -17.02 16.17
CA GLY A 80 15.15 -17.37 15.06
C GLY A 80 14.48 -16.17 14.37
N TRP A 81 14.87 -14.94 14.71
CA TRP A 81 14.45 -13.75 13.97
C TRP A 81 15.22 -13.61 12.66
N GLN A 82 14.55 -13.15 11.63
CA GLN A 82 15.12 -12.90 10.31
C GLN A 82 15.02 -11.42 9.99
N VAL A 83 16.08 -10.86 9.40
CA VAL A 83 16.07 -9.47 8.92
C VAL A 83 15.22 -9.36 7.65
N CYS A 84 14.19 -8.53 7.68
CA CYS A 84 13.37 -8.21 6.52
C CYS A 84 13.85 -6.97 5.79
N SER A 85 14.17 -5.91 6.53
CA SER A 85 14.52 -4.62 5.94
C SER A 85 15.28 -3.73 6.93
N PHE A 86 16.12 -2.85 6.40
CA PHE A 86 16.78 -1.77 7.11
C PHE A 86 16.04 -0.48 6.80
N VAL A 87 15.41 0.14 7.81
CA VAL A 87 14.49 1.28 7.64
C VAL A 87 15.23 2.61 7.60
N GLY A 88 16.38 2.70 8.26
CA GLY A 88 17.20 3.90 8.24
C GLY A 88 18.41 3.78 9.14
N VAL A 89 19.48 4.50 8.77
CA VAL A 89 20.72 4.65 9.53
C VAL A 89 20.78 6.09 10.03
N VAL A 90 20.93 6.26 11.34
CA VAL A 90 21.13 7.55 12.00
C VAL A 90 22.56 7.56 12.52
N HIS A 91 23.40 8.45 12.00
CA HIS A 91 24.74 8.65 12.54
C HIS A 91 24.65 9.60 13.74
N ASP A 92 25.00 9.13 14.93
CA ASP A 92 25.08 9.99 16.11
C ASP A 92 26.44 10.70 16.11
N ALA A 93 26.41 12.02 16.22
CA ALA A 93 27.61 12.86 16.27
C ALA A 93 28.38 12.75 17.60
N ASP A 94 27.80 12.09 18.61
CA ASP A 94 28.32 12.05 19.98
C ASP A 94 29.11 10.75 20.24
N ARG A 95 30.44 10.87 20.14
CA ARG A 95 31.44 9.78 20.17
C ARG A 95 31.63 9.09 21.54
N THR A 96 30.84 9.44 22.55
CA THR A 96 31.14 9.08 23.95
C THR A 96 30.86 7.61 24.31
N ARG A 97 30.23 6.81 23.43
CA ARG A 97 29.89 5.39 23.71
C ARG A 97 30.35 4.38 22.64
N GLY A 98 31.21 4.77 21.70
CA GLY A 98 31.84 3.84 20.76
C GLY A 98 30.94 3.26 19.66
N GLY A 99 29.66 3.61 19.58
CA GLY A 99 28.80 3.35 18.43
C GLY A 99 28.64 4.62 17.60
N GLU A 100 28.95 4.57 16.30
CA GLU A 100 28.90 5.73 15.40
C GLU A 100 27.50 5.95 14.78
N GLY A 101 26.49 5.27 15.32
CA GLY A 101 25.10 5.47 14.96
C GLY A 101 24.15 4.39 15.45
N HIS A 102 22.92 4.53 15.01
CA HIS A 102 21.83 3.59 15.21
C HIS A 102 21.21 3.18 13.89
N VAL A 103 20.77 1.94 13.79
CA VAL A 103 20.01 1.44 12.64
C VAL A 103 18.69 0.85 13.10
N TYR A 104 17.61 1.18 12.38
CA TYR A 104 16.31 0.57 12.58
C TYR A 104 16.15 -0.63 11.66
N VAL A 105 15.92 -1.80 12.24
CA VAL A 105 15.81 -3.06 11.52
C VAL A 105 14.43 -3.65 11.76
N VAL A 106 13.73 -3.98 10.67
CA VAL A 106 12.51 -4.78 10.73
C VAL A 106 12.92 -6.24 10.71
N LEU A 107 12.55 -6.93 11.78
CA LEU A 107 12.74 -8.36 11.99
C LEU A 107 11.40 -9.07 11.84
N ARG A 108 11.44 -10.31 11.34
CA ARG A 108 10.30 -11.23 11.37
C ARG A 108 10.69 -12.57 11.96
N ARG A 109 9.73 -13.29 12.52
CA ARG A 109 9.90 -14.69 12.96
C ARG A 109 8.62 -15.46 12.66
N PRO A 110 8.68 -16.73 12.21
CA PRO A 110 7.47 -17.53 12.07
C PRO A 110 6.70 -17.58 13.38
N GLN A 111 5.38 -17.37 13.35
CA GLN A 111 4.53 -17.65 14.50
C GLN A 111 4.45 -19.16 14.68
N SER A 112 4.70 -19.63 15.91
CA SER A 112 4.66 -21.05 16.27
C SER A 112 3.31 -21.46 16.81
#